data_AF-A0A959QPE7-F1
#
_entry.id   AF-A0A959QPE7-F1
#
_cell.length_a   1.000
_cell.length_b   1.000
_cell.length_c   1.000
_cell.angle_alpha   90.00
_cell.angle_beta   90.00
_cell.angle_gamma   90.00
#
_symmetry.space_group_name_H-M   'P 1'
#
loop_
_entity.id
_entity.type
_entity.pdbx_description
1 polymer ?
#
loop_
_entity_poly.entity_id
_entity_poly.type
_entity_poly.pdbx_seq_one_letter_code
_entity_poly.pdbx_strand_id
1 'polypeptide(L)' 'MKNFFRKRSALRKTQSSSKRPPLEEGMDYYMDGGYMVFTEKYHRDRGYCCQSGCRHCPYRGESTEKKASL' A
#
# COMPACT_ATOMS: atom_id res chain seq x y z
N MET A 1 -9.13 30.92 -48.85
CA MET A 1 -8.26 31.72 -47.95
C MET A 1 -9.11 32.31 -46.84
N LYS A 2 -9.01 31.79 -45.60
CA LYS A 2 -9.35 32.45 -44.31
C LYS A 2 -9.19 31.40 -43.20
N ASN A 3 -7.98 31.35 -42.66
CA ASN A 3 -7.63 30.61 -41.46
C ASN A 3 -8.40 31.23 -40.27
N PHE A 4 -9.27 30.44 -39.64
CA PHE A 4 -9.95 30.84 -38.41
C PHE A 4 -9.45 29.99 -37.24
N PHE A 5 -8.47 30.57 -36.55
CA PHE A 5 -8.01 30.23 -35.22
C PHE A 5 -9.17 29.77 -34.30
N ARG A 6 -9.34 28.46 -34.07
CA ARG A 6 -10.05 27.99 -32.86
C ARG A 6 -9.06 27.29 -31.94
N LYS A 7 -8.60 28.15 -31.03
CA LYS A 7 -7.87 27.92 -29.80
C LYS A 7 -8.12 26.53 -29.19
N ARG A 8 -7.01 25.88 -28.84
CA ARG A 8 -6.71 25.19 -27.57
C ARG A 8 -7.92 24.63 -26.83
N SER A 9 -7.94 23.32 -26.61
CA SER A 9 -8.21 22.71 -25.30
C SER A 9 -7.79 21.24 -25.33
N ALA A 10 -6.52 20.98 -25.03
CA ALA A 10 -6.08 19.68 -24.56
C ALA A 10 -6.80 19.43 -23.21
N LEU A 11 -7.90 18.69 -23.23
CA LEU A 11 -8.58 18.24 -22.02
C LEU A 11 -7.73 17.14 -21.37
N ARG A 12 -6.79 17.61 -20.54
CA ARG A 12 -6.05 16.85 -19.54
C ARG A 12 -7.03 16.30 -18.51
N LYS A 13 -6.96 15.01 -18.19
CA LYS A 13 -7.27 14.52 -16.84
C LYS A 13 -6.67 13.13 -16.56
N THR A 14 -5.34 13.05 -16.49
CA THR A 14 -4.67 11.98 -15.74
C THR A 14 -4.57 12.43 -14.28
N GLN A 15 -5.62 12.22 -13.49
CA GLN A 15 -5.61 12.56 -12.07
C GLN A 15 -6.31 11.46 -11.27
N SER A 16 -5.68 10.29 -11.18
CA SER A 16 -6.00 9.29 -10.16
C SER A 16 -4.82 9.22 -9.20
N SER A 17 -4.66 10.25 -8.37
CA SER A 17 -3.67 10.23 -7.30
C SER A 17 -4.18 9.31 -6.20
N SER A 18 -3.80 8.03 -6.27
CA SER A 18 -3.96 7.09 -5.16
C SER A 18 -3.09 7.56 -4.01
N LYS A 19 -3.62 8.47 -3.17
CA LYS A 19 -2.95 8.94 -1.95
C LYS A 19 -2.89 7.77 -0.98
N ARG A 20 -1.77 7.05 -0.96
CA ARG A 20 -1.47 6.18 0.18
C ARG A 20 -1.24 7.07 1.41
N PRO A 21 -1.70 6.67 2.60
CA PRO A 21 -1.40 7.39 3.82
C PRO A 21 0.13 7.48 3.99
N PRO A 22 0.64 8.58 4.59
CA PRO A 22 2.03 8.65 4.99
C PRO A 22 2.32 7.52 6.00
N LEU A 23 3.50 6.92 5.92
CA LEU A 23 3.93 5.89 6.86
C LEU A 23 4.35 6.55 8.16
N GLU A 24 3.83 6.05 9.28
CA GLU A 24 4.17 6.56 10.61
C GLU A 24 5.23 5.67 11.28
N GLU A 25 6.37 6.26 11.66
CA GLU A 25 7.43 5.58 12.39
C GLU A 25 6.94 5.20 13.80
N GLY A 26 7.13 3.93 14.18
CA GLY A 26 6.63 3.33 15.41
C GLY A 26 5.28 2.61 15.25
N MET A 27 4.49 2.94 14.23
CA MET A 27 3.22 2.25 13.94
C MET A 27 3.33 1.31 12.73
N ASP A 28 3.77 1.83 11.59
CA ASP A 28 3.82 1.09 10.33
C ASP A 28 5.20 0.47 10.07
N TYR A 29 6.27 1.13 10.56
CA TYR A 29 7.63 0.62 10.51
C TYR A 29 8.47 1.18 11.65
N TYR A 30 9.61 0.55 11.93
CA TYR A 30 10.65 1.07 12.81
C TYR A 30 12.02 0.85 12.19
N MET A 31 13.01 1.64 12.62
CA MET A 31 14.40 1.45 12.23
C MET A 31 15.11 0.55 13.23
N ASP A 32 15.68 -0.56 12.76
CA ASP A 32 16.47 -1.49 13.55
C ASP A 32 17.84 -1.68 12.89
N GLY A 33 18.91 -1.23 13.56
CA GLY A 33 20.28 -1.37 13.05
C GLY A 33 20.53 -0.76 11.67
N GLY A 34 19.75 0.24 11.26
CA GLY A 34 19.82 0.85 9.92
C GLY A 34 18.92 0.18 8.86
N TYR A 35 18.18 -0.85 9.22
CA TYR A 35 17.18 -1.49 8.38
C TYR A 35 15.78 -0.99 8.73
N MET A 36 14.96 -0.76 7.70
CA MET A 36 13.54 -0.45 7.86
C MET A 36 12.76 -1.74 8.05
N VAL A 37 12.22 -1.96 9.25
CA VAL A 37 11.41 -3.13 9.58
C VAL A 37 9.95 -2.75 9.63
N PHE A 38 9.16 -3.32 8.71
CA PHE A 38 7.71 -3.10 8.69
C PHE A 38 7.00 -3.93 9.75
N THR A 39 5.98 -3.32 10.34
CA THR A 39 5.12 -3.99 11.31
C THR A 39 4.02 -4.80 10.63
N GLU A 40 3.37 -5.66 11.39
CA GLU A 40 2.21 -6.42 10.91
C GLU A 40 1.08 -5.49 10.47
N LYS A 41 0.90 -4.36 11.17
CA LYS A 41 -0.13 -3.36 10.86
C LYS A 41 0.01 -2.84 9.43
N TYR A 42 1.22 -2.45 9.04
CA TYR A 42 1.50 -2.00 7.68
C TYR A 42 1.17 -3.07 6.63
N HIS A 43 1.48 -4.32 6.91
CA HIS A 43 1.16 -5.42 6.01
C HIS A 43 -0.35 -5.69 5.91
N ARG A 44 -1.12 -5.47 6.99
CA ARG A 44 -2.60 -5.52 6.96
C ARG A 44 -3.19 -4.36 6.16
N ASP A 45 -2.72 -3.13 6.38
CA ASP A 45 -3.21 -1.93 5.67
C ASP A 45 -2.91 -1.97 4.18
N ARG A 46 -1.78 -2.59 3.81
CA ARG A 46 -1.43 -2.87 2.41
C ARG A 46 -2.47 -3.79 1.73
N GLY A 47 -3.10 -4.68 2.48
CA GLY A 47 -4.16 -5.56 1.99
C GLY A 47 -3.71 -6.71 1.08
N TYR A 48 -2.40 -6.96 0.93
CA TYR A 48 -1.90 -8.10 0.17
C TYR A 48 -0.56 -8.64 0.69
N CYS A 49 -0.36 -9.95 0.56
CA CYS A 49 0.92 -10.61 0.89
C CYS A 49 1.91 -10.44 -0.26
N CYS A 50 3.12 -9.94 0.03
CA CYS A 50 4.20 -9.82 -0.96
C CYS A 50 5.08 -11.07 -1.08
N GLN A 51 4.79 -12.13 -0.31
CA GLN A 51 5.50 -13.42 -0.33
C GLN A 51 7.02 -13.34 -0.06
N SER A 52 7.52 -12.20 0.45
CA SER A 52 8.94 -11.97 0.71
C SER A 52 9.44 -12.61 2.02
N GLY A 53 8.61 -13.40 2.71
CA GLY A 53 9.00 -14.07 3.95
C GLY A 53 9.23 -13.13 5.14
N CYS A 54 8.49 -12.02 5.25
CA CYS A 54 8.63 -11.07 6.35
C CYS A 54 8.33 -11.72 7.72
N ARG A 55 9.07 -11.33 8.77
CA ARG A 55 8.92 -11.86 10.13
C ARG A 55 7.55 -11.54 10.75
N HIS A 56 7.00 -10.36 10.46
CA HIS A 56 5.69 -9.90 10.95
C HIS A 56 4.60 -10.03 9.87
N CYS A 57 4.68 -11.04 9.00
CA CYS A 57 3.69 -11.21 7.94
C CYS A 57 2.37 -11.77 8.51
N PRO A 58 1.25 -11.02 8.44
CA PRO A 58 -0.06 -11.50 8.93
C PRO A 58 -0.63 -12.66 8.10
N TYR A 59 -0.13 -12.84 6.88
CA TYR A 59 -0.56 -13.89 5.95
C TYR A 59 0.26 -15.17 6.06
N ARG A 60 1.25 -15.23 6.95
CA ARG A 60 2.01 -16.45 7.19
C ARG A 60 1.05 -17.39 7.92
N GLY A 61 0.45 -18.31 7.17
CA GLY A 61 -0.57 -19.21 7.69
C GLY A 61 -0.04 -20.02 8.86
N GLU A 62 -0.41 -19.62 10.07
CA GLU A 62 -0.49 -20.55 11.18
C GLU A 62 -1.80 -21.30 10.99
N SER A 63 -1.72 -22.46 10.36
CA SER A 63 -2.79 -23.44 10.31
C SER A 63 -3.10 -23.92 11.73
N THR A 64 -3.76 -23.10 12.54
CA THR A 64 -4.25 -23.51 13.85
C THR A 64 -5.75 -23.71 13.78
N GLU A 65 -6.10 -24.97 13.55
CA GLU A 65 -7.43 -25.54 13.64
C GLU A 65 -8.00 -25.37 15.05
N LYS A 66 -8.64 -24.23 15.38
CA LYS A 66 -9.47 -24.15 16.59
C LYS A 66 -10.68 -23.23 16.43
N LYS A 67 -11.79 -23.82 16.01
CA LYS A 67 -13.12 -23.60 16.63
C LYS A 67 -13.91 -24.91 16.66
N ALA A 68 -13.45 -25.85 17.49
CA ALA A 68 -14.33 -26.84 18.09
C ALA A 68 -15.03 -26.14 19.26
N SER A 69 -16.14 -25.47 18.98
CA SER A 69 -17.03 -24.90 20.00
C SER A 69 -18.43 -24.83 19.41
N LEU A 70 -19.07 -25.99 19.26
CA LEU A 70 -20.50 -26.24 19.44
C LEU A 70 -20.76 -27.74 19.44
#